data_AF-A0A842ZXI7-F1
#
_entry.id   AF-A0A842ZXI7-F1
#
_cell.length_a   1.000
_cell.length_b   1.000
_cell.length_c   1.000
_cell.angle_alpha   90.00
_cell.angle_beta   90.00
_cell.angle_gamma   90.00
#
_symmetry.space_group_name_H-M   'P 1'
#
loop_
_entity.id
_entity.type
_entity.pdbx_description
1 polymer ?
#
loop_
_entity_poly.entity_id
_entity_poly.type
_entity_poly.pdbx_seq_one_letter_code
_entity_poly.pdbx_strand_id
1 'polypeptide(L)'
;MACITISVDKTFKERLTRFSWINWSEIGRAELLKRYLYEKYMKTGKLTKDEEKFCEQIDWHPVDELPIRQEFVKKLDAIRKGSYSKPMKPEQLKQCLREL
;
A
#
# COMPACT_ATOMS: atom_id res chain seq x y z
N MET A 1 -5.37 22.26 7.05
CA MET A 1 -5.76 21.98 5.65
C MET A 1 -6.11 23.29 4.99
N ALA A 2 -5.31 23.73 4.01
CA ALA A 2 -5.62 24.93 3.25
C ALA A 2 -6.74 24.61 2.24
N CYS A 3 -7.80 25.41 2.23
CA CYS A 3 -8.87 25.33 1.25
C CYS A 3 -8.74 26.52 0.29
N ILE A 4 -8.62 26.25 -1.00
CA ILE A 4 -8.58 27.27 -2.04
C ILE A 4 -9.91 27.22 -2.78
N THR A 5 -10.64 28.33 -2.79
CA THR A 5 -11.89 28.48 -3.54
C THR A 5 -11.61 29.27 -4.80
N ILE A 6 -11.90 28.68 -5.96
CA ILE A 6 -11.70 29.31 -7.26
C ILE A 6 -13.06 29.41 -7.93
N SER A 7 -13.42 30.60 -8.41
CA SER A 7 -14.61 30.81 -9.23
C SER A 7 -14.38 30.23 -10.61
N VAL A 8 -15.22 29.28 -11.03
CA VAL A 8 -15.17 28.65 -12.34
C VAL A 8 -16.43 28.93 -13.14
N ASP A 9 -16.27 29.01 -14.46
CA ASP A 9 -17.39 29.15 -15.39
C ASP A 9 -18.37 27.96 -15.29
N LYS A 10 -19.65 28.22 -15.54
CA LYS A 10 -20.72 27.23 -15.40
C LYS A 10 -20.54 26.05 -16.36
N THR A 11 -20.08 26.31 -17.58
CA THR A 11 -19.79 25.27 -18.58
C THR A 11 -18.61 24.39 -18.17
N PHE A 12 -17.59 24.98 -17.54
CA PHE A 12 -16.45 24.24 -17.02
C PHE A 12 -16.83 23.36 -15.83
N LYS A 13 -17.70 23.86 -14.94
CA LYS A 13 -18.25 23.08 -13.83
C LYS A 13 -19.00 21.83 -14.31
N GLU A 14 -19.84 21.97 -15.33
CA GLU A 14 -20.59 20.84 -15.89
C GLU A 14 -19.65 19.79 -16.52
N ARG A 15 -18.60 20.23 -17.23
CA ARG A 15 -17.57 19.34 -17.78
C ARG A 15 -16.82 18.60 -16.66
N LEU A 16 -16.36 19.32 -15.64
CA LEU A 16 -15.70 18.72 -14.46
C LEU A 16 -16.58 17.68 -13.77
N THR A 17 -17.88 17.96 -13.64
CA THR A 17 -18.83 17.04 -13.00
C THR A 17 -18.95 15.75 -13.83
N ARG A 18 -18.99 15.85 -15.16
CA ARG A 18 -18.97 14.66 -16.04
C ARG A 18 -17.66 13.87 -15.92
N PHE A 19 -16.51 14.56 -15.90
CA PHE A 19 -15.22 13.90 -15.69
C PHE A 19 -15.14 13.22 -14.32
N SER A 20 -15.67 13.83 -13.26
CA SER A 20 -15.78 13.16 -11.97
C SER A 20 -16.61 11.89 -12.10
N TRP A 21 -17.81 11.92 -12.68
CA TRP A 21 -18.63 10.71 -12.82
C TRP A 21 -17.95 9.59 -13.62
N ILE A 22 -17.28 9.93 -14.72
CA ILE A 22 -16.51 8.99 -15.54
C ILE A 22 -15.34 8.41 -14.72
N ASN A 23 -14.57 9.24 -14.04
CA ASN A 23 -13.45 8.80 -13.20
C ASN A 23 -13.92 7.93 -12.03
N TRP A 24 -15.04 8.27 -11.38
CA TRP A 24 -15.66 7.43 -10.34
C TRP A 24 -16.09 6.08 -10.90
N SER A 25 -16.58 6.03 -12.15
CA SER A 25 -16.93 4.78 -12.81
C SER A 25 -15.71 3.93 -13.18
N GLU A 26 -14.58 4.56 -13.54
CA GLU A 26 -13.32 3.89 -13.84
C GLU A 26 -12.65 3.35 -12.58
N ILE A 27 -12.59 4.16 -11.51
CA ILE A 27 -12.10 3.73 -10.19
C ILE A 27 -12.96 2.58 -9.68
N GLY A 28 -14.29 2.70 -9.77
CA GLY A 28 -15.20 1.63 -9.36
C GLY A 28 -15.00 0.33 -10.16
N ARG A 29 -14.77 0.42 -11.47
CA ARG A 29 -14.44 -0.76 -12.30
C ARG A 29 -13.10 -1.38 -11.92
N ALA A 30 -12.08 -0.57 -11.68
CA ALA A 30 -10.77 -1.05 -11.27
C ALA A 30 -10.84 -1.77 -9.91
N GLU A 31 -11.56 -1.22 -8.94
CA GLU A 31 -11.78 -1.83 -7.62
C GLU A 31 -12.58 -3.13 -7.69
N LEU A 32 -13.61 -3.20 -8.55
CA LEU A 32 -14.34 -4.44 -8.79
C LEU A 32 -13.46 -5.51 -9.43
N LEU A 33 -12.61 -5.13 -10.38
CA LEU A 33 -11.63 -6.03 -10.99
C LEU A 33 -10.58 -6.51 -9.98
N LYS A 34 -10.04 -5.63 -9.14
CA LYS A 34 -9.14 -6.01 -8.04
C LYS A 34 -9.77 -7.07 -7.15
N ARG A 35 -11.01 -6.85 -6.69
CA ARG A 35 -11.74 -7.84 -5.87
C ARG A 35 -11.91 -9.18 -6.60
N TYR A 36 -12.30 -9.15 -7.86
CA TYR A 36 -12.44 -10.36 -8.66
C TYR A 36 -11.12 -11.13 -8.78
N LEU A 37 -10.02 -10.44 -9.07
CA LEU A 37 -8.69 -11.03 -9.20
C LEU A 37 -8.19 -11.58 -7.87
N TYR A 38 -8.43 -10.87 -6.77
CA TYR A 38 -8.11 -11.33 -5.43
C TYR A 38 -8.85 -12.63 -5.10
N GLU A 39 -10.17 -12.68 -5.29
CA GLU A 39 -10.97 -13.89 -5.04
C GLU A 39 -10.54 -15.06 -5.92
N LYS A 40 -10.24 -14.80 -7.20
CA LYS A 40 -9.72 -15.81 -8.12
C LYS A 40 -8.37 -16.33 -7.64
N TYR A 41 -7.45 -15.43 -7.28
CA TYR A 41 -6.13 -15.77 -6.76
C TYR A 41 -6.21 -16.58 -5.47
N MET A 42 -7.14 -16.26 -4.55
CA MET A 42 -7.38 -17.06 -3.35
C MET A 42 -7.82 -18.50 -3.66
N LYS A 43 -8.53 -18.72 -4.76
CA LYS A 43 -9.01 -20.04 -5.17
C LYS A 43 -7.98 -20.84 -5.96
N THR A 44 -7.26 -20.20 -6.88
CA THR A 44 -6.38 -20.89 -7.85
C THR A 44 -4.89 -20.73 -7.56
N GLY A 45 -4.51 -19.72 -6.79
CA GLY A 45 -3.12 -19.31 -6.55
C GLY A 45 -2.38 -18.80 -7.79
N LYS A 46 -3.09 -18.52 -8.90
CA LYS A 46 -2.50 -18.15 -10.19
C LYS A 46 -3.29 -17.04 -10.88
N LEU A 47 -2.56 -16.08 -11.44
CA LEU A 47 -3.07 -15.06 -12.34
C LEU A 47 -2.72 -15.42 -13.79
N THR A 48 -3.48 -14.95 -14.75
CA THR A 48 -3.08 -15.00 -16.16
C THR A 48 -2.18 -13.80 -16.51
N LYS A 49 -1.44 -13.88 -17.61
CA LYS A 49 -0.52 -12.80 -18.04
C LYS A 49 -1.20 -11.45 -18.23
N ASP A 50 -2.45 -11.43 -18.66
CA ASP A 50 -3.20 -10.19 -18.85
C ASP A 50 -3.68 -9.60 -17.52
N GLU A 51 -3.97 -10.45 -16.54
CA GLU A 51 -4.31 -10.05 -15.18
C GLU A 51 -3.07 -9.51 -14.44
N GLU A 52 -1.90 -10.13 -14.65
CA GLU A 52 -0.62 -9.63 -14.14
C GLU A 52 -0.29 -8.24 -14.69
N LYS A 53 -0.46 -8.02 -16.00
CA LYS A 53 -0.27 -6.69 -16.60
C LYS A 53 -1.20 -5.64 -16.00
N PHE A 54 -2.45 -6.00 -15.72
CA PHE A 54 -3.38 -5.08 -15.07
C PHE A 54 -2.92 -4.72 -13.65
N CYS A 55 -2.51 -5.72 -12.87
CA CYS A 55 -1.95 -5.53 -11.53
C CYS A 55 -0.69 -4.62 -11.54
N GLU A 56 0.21 -4.80 -12.51
CA GLU A 56 1.40 -3.95 -12.69
C GLU A 56 1.04 -2.51 -13.05
N GLN A 57 0.03 -2.30 -13.91
CA GLN A 57 -0.38 -0.96 -14.33
C GLN A 57 -0.94 -0.11 -13.18
N ILE A 58 -1.55 -0.75 -12.18
CA ILE A 58 -2.18 -0.09 -11.04
C ILE A 58 -1.35 -0.17 -9.76
N ASP A 59 -0.12 -0.70 -9.85
CA ASP A 59 0.81 -0.91 -8.73
C ASP A 59 0.15 -1.63 -7.54
N TRP A 60 -0.56 -2.73 -7.81
CA TRP A 60 -1.25 -3.52 -6.79
C TRP A 60 -1.12 -5.01 -7.10
N HIS A 61 -0.84 -5.84 -6.09
CA HIS A 61 -0.82 -7.29 -6.23
C HIS A 61 -1.77 -7.96 -5.23
N PRO A 62 -2.51 -9.03 -5.60
CA PRO A 62 -3.36 -9.78 -4.65
C PRO A 62 -2.70 -10.26 -3.35
N VAL A 63 -1.37 -10.32 -3.29
CA VAL A 63 -0.63 -10.72 -2.08
C VAL A 63 -0.57 -9.61 -1.04
N ASP A 64 -0.78 -8.35 -1.44
CA ASP A 64 -0.72 -7.19 -0.55
C ASP A 64 -1.89 -7.17 0.46
N GLU A 65 -3.03 -7.76 0.06
CA GLU A 65 -4.22 -7.90 0.91
C GLU A 65 -4.17 -9.15 1.81
N LEU A 66 -3.20 -10.04 1.61
CA LEU A 66 -3.07 -11.22 2.45
C LEU A 66 -2.68 -10.84 3.88
N PRO A 67 -3.30 -11.47 4.89
CA PRO A 67 -2.87 -11.28 6.27
C PRO A 67 -1.41 -11.72 6.43
N ILE A 68 -0.62 -10.89 7.11
CA ILE A 68 0.78 -11.20 7.40
C ILE A 68 0.84 -12.55 8.09
N ARG A 69 1.63 -13.47 7.54
CA ARG A 69 1.83 -14.80 8.11
C ARG A 69 2.30 -14.67 9.56
N GLN A 70 1.60 -15.33 10.48
CA GLN A 70 1.88 -15.24 11.92
C GLN A 70 3.32 -15.65 12.29
N GLU A 71 3.96 -16.48 11.47
CA GLU A 71 5.37 -16.87 11.63
C GLU A 71 6.32 -15.68 11.53
N PHE A 72 6.05 -14.74 10.62
CA PHE A 72 6.84 -13.52 10.50
C PHE A 72 6.62 -12.59 11.69
N VAL A 73 5.39 -12.50 12.19
CA VAL A 73 5.07 -11.76 13.42
C VAL A 73 5.85 -12.33 14.60
N LYS A 74 5.88 -13.67 14.76
CA LYS A 74 6.67 -14.34 15.80
C LYS A 74 8.17 -14.10 15.66
N LYS A 75 8.71 -14.08 14.44
CA LYS A 75 10.13 -13.74 14.20
C LYS A 75 10.42 -12.28 14.56
N LEU A 76 9.56 -11.33 14.19
CA LEU A 76 9.70 -9.93 14.57
C LEU A 76 9.64 -9.74 16.08
N ASP A 77 8.72 -10.42 16.76
CA ASP A 77 8.66 -10.42 18.22
C ASP A 77 9.90 -11.04 18.87
N ALA A 78 10.45 -12.10 18.27
CA ALA A 78 11.70 -12.71 18.75
C ALA A 78 12.90 -11.79 18.56
N ILE A 79 12.98 -11.05 17.44
CA ILE A 79 14.02 -10.04 17.19
C ILE A 79 13.87 -8.85 18.15
N ARG A 80 12.64 -8.38 18.36
CA ARG A 80 12.32 -7.30 19.31
C ARG A 80 12.67 -7.68 20.75
N LYS A 81 12.40 -8.93 21.15
CA LYS A 81 12.78 -9.48 22.47
C LYS A 81 14.25 -9.92 22.54
N GLY A 82 14.91 -10.05 21.39
CA GLY A 82 16.31 -10.43 21.26
C GLY A 82 17.28 -9.33 21.70
N SER A 83 18.55 -9.70 21.81
CA SER A 83 19.66 -8.93 22.39
C SER A 83 19.98 -7.58 21.72
N TYR A 84 19.41 -7.28 20.55
CA TYR A 84 19.57 -6.00 19.85
C TYR A 84 18.73 -4.86 20.47
N SER A 85 17.82 -5.19 21.39
CA SER A 85 17.05 -4.21 22.17
C SER A 85 17.70 -3.85 23.50
N LYS A 86 18.89 -4.38 23.82
CA LYS A 86 19.61 -3.93 25.02
C LYS A 86 20.04 -2.48 24.79
N PRO A 87 19.54 -1.50 25.57
CA PRO A 87 20.09 -0.16 25.50
C PRO A 87 21.58 -0.24 25.79
N MET A 88 22.39 0.21 24.84
CA MET A 88 23.84 0.26 24.99
C MET A 88 24.16 1.05 26.26
N LYS A 89 24.94 0.47 27.17
CA LYS A 89 25.29 1.18 28.41
C LYS A 89 26.06 2.46 28.05
N PRO A 90 25.88 3.57 28.80
CA PRO A 90 26.54 4.84 28.51
C PRO A 90 28.07 4.71 28.37
N GLU A 91 28.66 3.82 29.16
CA GLU A 91 30.07 3.42 29.14
C GLU A 91 30.53 2.93 27.75
N GLN A 92 29.75 2.05 27.11
CA GLN A 92 30.08 1.46 25.81
C GLN A 92 29.94 2.48 24.68
N LEU A 93 28.97 3.39 24.79
CA LEU A 93 28.73 4.45 23.81
C LEU A 93 29.88 5.48 23.80
N LYS A 94 30.46 5.78 24.97
CA LYS A 94 31.67 6.61 25.10
C LYS A 94 32.93 5.94 24.55
N GLN A 95 32.95 4.62 24.41
CA GLN A 95 34.08 3.90 23.83
C GLN A 95 34.02 3.94 22.30
N CYS A 96 32.85 3.65 21.69
CA CYS A 96 32.67 3.79 20.24
C CYS A 96 32.90 5.21 19.72
N LEU A 97 32.50 6.25 20.47
CA LEU A 97 32.72 7.64 20.06
C LEU A 97 34.18 8.10 20.16
N ARG A 98 35.05 7.35 20.86
CA ARG A 98 36.49 7.62 20.93
C ARG A 98 37.29 6.94 19.83
N GLU A 99 36.69 5.96 19.15
CA GLU A 99 37.29 5.22 18.04
C GLU A 99 36.90 5.79 16.65
N LEU A 100 36.09 6.86 16.63
CA LEU A 100 35.76 7.70 15.47
C LEU A 100 36.63 8.97 15.44
#